data_AF-A0A1J4TXY2-F1
#
_entry.id   AF-A0A1J4TXY2-F1
#
_cell.length_a   1.000
_cell.length_b   1.000
_cell.length_c   1.000
_cell.angle_alpha   90.00
_cell.angle_beta   90.00
_cell.angle_gamma   90.00
#
_symmetry.space_group_name_H-M   'P 1'
#
loop_
_entity.id
_entity.type
_entity.pdbx_description
1 polymer ?
#
loop_
_entity_poly.entity_id
_entity_poly.type
_entity_poly.pdbx_seq_one_letter_code
_entity_poly.pdbx_strand_id
1 'polypeptide(L)'
;MNVKMKKAKNEEAEAILNIYRFFQKDGSLYLNEDVESLDVLFNSVVDAINDCGPLKAQLPYTEFVHPCKQVRDGDAGWVGHFEERDNRRFFLSDIYDYLKLIYG
;
A
#
# COMPACT_ATOMS: atom_id res chain seq x y z
N MET A 1 -12.86 -0.66 -21.89
CA MET A 1 -11.62 -1.13 -21.21
C MET A 1 -11.41 -2.60 -21.55
N ASN A 2 -10.19 -3.00 -21.96
CA ASN A 2 -9.88 -4.38 -22.37
C ASN A 2 -10.03 -5.36 -21.17
N VAL A 3 -10.81 -6.44 -21.35
CA VAL A 3 -11.14 -7.41 -20.29
C VAL A 3 -9.89 -8.02 -19.64
N LYS A 4 -8.85 -8.31 -20.42
CA LYS A 4 -7.57 -8.84 -19.90
C LYS A 4 -6.89 -7.86 -18.95
N MET A 5 -6.94 -6.57 -19.27
CA MET A 5 -6.31 -5.53 -18.48
C MET A 5 -7.10 -5.22 -17.20
N LYS A 6 -8.43 -5.36 -17.22
CA LYS A 6 -9.23 -5.32 -15.99
C LYS A 6 -8.85 -6.47 -15.04
N LYS A 7 -8.73 -7.69 -15.58
CA LYS A 7 -8.37 -8.87 -14.80
C LYS A 7 -7.00 -8.73 -14.13
N ALA A 8 -5.98 -8.32 -14.88
CA ALA A 8 -4.62 -8.14 -14.35
C ALA A 8 -4.57 -7.14 -13.18
N LYS A 9 -5.29 -6.01 -13.29
CA LYS A 9 -5.38 -5.02 -12.21
C LYS A 9 -6.02 -5.57 -10.93
N ASN A 10 -7.10 -6.32 -11.08
CA ASN A 10 -7.78 -6.94 -9.95
C ASN A 10 -6.89 -7.98 -9.28
N GLU A 11 -6.11 -8.76 -10.05
CA GLU A 11 -5.14 -9.72 -9.50
C GLU A 11 -4.02 -9.02 -8.73
N GLU A 12 -3.51 -7.89 -9.22
CA GLU A 12 -2.51 -7.08 -8.50
C GLU A 12 -3.08 -6.44 -7.23
N ALA A 13 -4.32 -5.95 -7.27
CA ALA A 13 -5.00 -5.39 -6.09
C ALA A 13 -5.22 -6.46 -5.02
N GLU A 14 -5.66 -7.65 -5.44
CA GLU A 14 -5.80 -8.81 -4.55
C GLU A 14 -4.45 -9.26 -3.98
N ALA A 15 -3.36 -9.18 -4.75
CA ALA A 15 -2.02 -9.47 -4.24
C ALA A 15 -1.62 -8.53 -3.10
N ILE A 16 -1.87 -7.23 -3.23
CA ILE A 16 -1.62 -6.25 -2.14
C ILE A 16 -2.53 -6.56 -0.95
N LEU A 17 -3.83 -6.79 -1.16
CA LEU A 17 -4.77 -7.14 -0.08
C LEU A 17 -4.39 -8.45 0.64
N ASN A 18 -3.76 -9.40 -0.05
CA ASN A 18 -3.27 -10.63 0.56
C ASN A 18 -2.10 -10.40 1.52
N ILE A 19 -1.29 -9.35 1.33
CA ILE A 19 -0.26 -8.94 2.30
C ILE A 19 -0.94 -8.59 3.63
N TYR A 20 -1.98 -7.76 3.61
CA TYR A 20 -2.77 -7.43 4.80
C TYR A 20 -3.34 -8.67 5.49
N ARG A 21 -3.94 -9.58 4.71
CA ARG A 21 -4.49 -10.85 5.24
C ARG A 21 -3.42 -11.71 5.91
N PHE A 22 -2.22 -11.77 5.32
CA PHE A 22 -1.09 -12.52 5.90
C PHE A 22 -0.69 -11.98 7.27
N PHE A 23 -0.64 -10.66 7.43
CA PHE A 23 -0.34 -10.01 8.72
C PHE A 23 -1.55 -9.95 9.68
N GLN A 24 -2.72 -10.47 9.28
CA GLN A 24 -3.98 -10.35 10.01
C GLN A 24 -4.35 -8.89 10.33
N LYS A 25 -4.09 -7.99 9.36
CA LYS A 25 -4.38 -6.55 9.46
C LYS A 25 -5.42 -6.13 8.42
N ASP A 26 -6.01 -4.97 8.63
CA ASP A 26 -6.99 -4.34 7.75
C ASP A 26 -6.90 -2.81 7.86
N GLY A 27 -7.92 -2.09 7.38
CA GLY A 27 -8.02 -0.63 7.43
C GLY A 27 -8.01 -0.04 8.84
N SER A 28 -8.16 -0.85 9.89
CA SER A 28 -8.13 -0.40 11.30
C SER A 28 -6.73 -0.37 11.92
N LEU A 29 -5.66 -0.41 11.12
CA LEU A 29 -4.25 -0.38 11.57
C LEU A 29 -3.90 0.80 12.48
N TYR A 30 -4.59 1.93 12.35
CA TYR A 30 -4.46 3.09 13.25
C TYR A 30 -4.85 2.80 14.72
N LEU A 31 -5.48 1.66 15.01
CA LEU A 31 -5.86 1.23 16.36
C LEU A 31 -4.91 0.20 16.99
N ASN A 32 -3.86 -0.23 16.27
CA ASN A 32 -2.97 -1.32 16.72
C ASN A 32 -1.61 -0.84 17.26
N GLU A 33 -1.18 -1.42 18.39
CA GLU A 33 0.10 -1.12 19.06
C GLU A 33 1.28 -2.02 18.62
N ASP A 34 1.02 -3.06 17.81
CA ASP A 34 2.07 -3.97 17.33
C ASP A 34 2.96 -3.30 16.28
N VAL A 35 4.16 -2.91 16.72
CA VAL A 35 5.14 -2.13 15.96
C VAL A 35 5.94 -2.99 14.98
N GLU A 36 6.29 -4.23 15.36
CA GLU A 36 7.20 -5.04 14.54
C GLU A 36 6.51 -5.51 13.27
N SER A 37 5.25 -5.94 13.37
CA SER A 37 4.47 -6.31 12.18
C SER A 37 4.11 -5.11 11.31
N LEU A 38 3.97 -3.91 11.89
CA LEU A 38 3.69 -2.67 11.17
C LEU A 38 4.79 -2.33 10.17
N ASP A 39 6.06 -2.43 10.60
CA ASP A 39 7.21 -2.06 9.77
C ASP A 39 7.37 -3.02 8.58
N VAL A 40 7.20 -4.32 8.83
CA VAL A 40 7.27 -5.33 7.76
C VAL A 40 6.09 -5.21 6.80
N LEU A 41 4.88 -4.96 7.31
CA LEU A 41 3.70 -4.71 6.48
C LEU A 41 3.89 -3.46 5.61
N PHE A 42 4.36 -2.36 6.19
CA PHE A 42 4.63 -1.12 5.48
C PHE A 42 5.59 -1.34 4.31
N ASN A 43 6.76 -1.93 4.58
CA ASN A 43 7.74 -2.20 3.53
C ASN A 43 7.18 -3.12 2.44
N SER A 44 6.46 -4.18 2.84
CA SER A 44 5.88 -5.13 1.88
C SER A 44 4.84 -4.48 0.97
N VAL A 45 3.99 -3.59 1.51
CA VAL A 45 2.98 -2.85 0.74
C VAL A 45 3.63 -1.81 -0.17
N VAL A 46 4.62 -1.07 0.35
CA VAL A 46 5.40 -0.10 -0.44
C VAL A 46 6.03 -0.79 -1.65
N ASP A 47 6.69 -1.92 -1.45
CA ASP A 47 7.31 -2.72 -2.52
C ASP A 47 6.27 -3.22 -3.52
N ALA A 48 5.14 -3.75 -3.05
CA ALA A 48 4.07 -4.23 -3.93
C ALA A 48 3.46 -3.10 -4.79
N ILE A 49 3.24 -1.91 -4.23
CA ILE A 49 2.80 -0.74 -5.01
C ILE A 49 3.87 -0.33 -6.01
N ASN A 50 5.12 -0.35 -5.58
CA ASN A 50 6.27 0.01 -6.37
C ASN A 50 6.54 -0.93 -7.56
N ASP A 51 6.08 -2.18 -7.48
CA ASP A 51 6.33 -3.23 -8.47
C ASP A 51 5.08 -3.63 -9.26
N CYS A 52 3.88 -3.22 -8.84
CA CYS A 52 2.67 -3.47 -9.62
C CYS A 52 2.73 -2.79 -11.00
N GLY A 53 2.15 -3.44 -12.01
CA GLY A 53 2.16 -3.01 -13.39
C GLY A 53 0.91 -2.21 -13.73
N PRO A 54 -0.11 -2.82 -14.37
CA PRO A 54 -1.33 -2.12 -14.77
C PRO A 54 -2.09 -1.40 -13.65
N LEU A 55 -2.01 -1.88 -12.40
CA LEU A 55 -2.66 -1.27 -11.25
C LEU A 55 -2.04 0.09 -10.91
N LYS A 56 -0.71 0.23 -11.01
CA LYS A 56 0.01 1.46 -10.67
C LYS A 56 -0.53 2.69 -11.39
N ALA A 57 -0.95 2.52 -12.64
CA ALA A 57 -1.53 3.59 -13.46
C ALA A 57 -2.98 3.99 -13.07
N GLN A 58 -3.58 3.32 -12.09
CA GLN A 58 -4.93 3.62 -11.58
C GLN A 58 -4.92 4.07 -10.12
N LEU A 59 -3.86 3.74 -9.38
CA LEU A 59 -3.68 4.23 -8.02
C LEU A 59 -3.53 5.76 -8.04
N PRO A 60 -4.17 6.47 -7.10
CA PRO A 60 -3.89 7.88 -6.84
C PRO A 60 -2.39 8.14 -6.72
N TYR A 61 -1.86 8.93 -7.65
CA TYR A 61 -0.42 9.04 -7.85
C TYR A 61 0.24 9.76 -6.69
N THR A 62 -0.33 10.88 -6.25
CA THR A 62 0.26 11.74 -5.20
C THR A 62 0.18 11.09 -3.83
N GLU A 63 -0.86 10.28 -3.60
CA GLU A 63 -1.20 9.70 -2.31
C GLU A 63 -0.52 8.33 -2.10
N PHE A 64 -0.34 7.53 -3.16
CA PHE A 64 0.19 6.17 -3.03
C PHE A 64 1.45 5.92 -3.85
N VAL A 65 1.43 6.22 -5.15
CA VAL A 65 2.52 5.83 -6.06
C VAL A 65 3.78 6.67 -5.82
N HIS A 66 3.62 7.99 -5.71
CA HIS A 66 4.72 8.91 -5.50
C HIS A 66 5.40 8.69 -4.14
N PRO A 67 4.68 8.61 -3.00
CA PRO A 67 5.30 8.34 -1.71
C PRO A 67 6.07 7.02 -1.69
N CYS A 68 5.48 5.94 -2.22
CA CYS A 68 6.16 4.64 -2.29
C CYS A 68 7.45 4.71 -3.11
N LYS A 69 7.41 5.42 -4.24
CA LYS A 69 8.60 5.62 -5.07
C LYS A 69 9.67 6.40 -4.32
N GLN A 70 9.32 7.50 -3.67
CA GLN A 70 10.27 8.35 -2.95
C GLN A 70 10.92 7.61 -1.77
N VAL A 71 10.15 6.80 -1.05
CA VAL A 71 10.68 5.92 0.01
C VAL A 71 11.71 4.93 -0.55
N ARG A 72 11.39 4.26 -1.67
CA ARG A 72 12.33 3.32 -2.33
C ARG A 72 13.57 4.01 -2.87
N ASP A 73 13.43 5.22 -3.39
CA ASP A 73 14.55 6.03 -3.92
C ASP A 73 15.41 6.63 -2.78
N GLY A 74 14.99 6.46 -1.51
CA GLY A 74 15.73 6.93 -0.34
C GLY A 74 15.60 8.44 -0.11
N ASP A 75 14.54 9.07 -0.59
CA ASP A 75 14.29 10.50 -0.34
C ASP A 75 14.15 10.77 1.16
N ALA A 76 15.05 11.60 1.69
CA ALA A 76 15.12 11.84 3.14
C ALA A 76 13.84 12.46 3.71
N GLY A 77 13.10 13.25 2.92
CA GLY A 77 11.84 13.85 3.34
C GLY A 77 10.75 12.80 3.54
N TRP A 78 10.56 11.92 2.56
CA TRP A 78 9.57 10.85 2.63
C TRP A 78 9.97 9.73 3.58
N VAL A 79 11.25 9.36 3.64
CA VAL A 79 11.76 8.40 4.63
C VAL A 79 11.51 8.94 6.03
N GLY A 80 11.90 10.19 6.32
CA GLY A 80 11.65 10.83 7.61
C GLY A 80 10.16 10.96 7.94
N HIS A 81 9.33 11.30 6.96
CA HIS A 81 7.87 11.32 7.13
C HIS A 81 7.33 9.97 7.60
N PHE A 82 7.83 8.86 7.04
CA PHE A 82 7.43 7.52 7.45
C PHE A 82 8.25 6.93 8.61
N GLU A 83 9.20 7.64 9.22
CA GLU A 83 9.75 7.23 10.52
C GLU A 83 8.68 7.35 11.61
N GLU A 84 7.75 8.30 11.45
CA GLU A 84 6.57 8.43 12.29
C GLU A 84 5.59 7.29 12.02
N ARG A 85 5.39 6.43 13.03
CA ARG A 85 4.58 5.21 12.90
C ARG A 85 3.12 5.50 12.59
N ASP A 86 2.60 6.61 13.06
CA ASP A 86 1.22 7.01 12.76
C ASP A 86 1.05 7.31 11.28
N ASN A 87 2.05 7.90 10.62
CA ASN A 87 2.02 8.10 9.17
C ASN A 87 2.03 6.76 8.42
N ARG A 88 2.77 5.74 8.89
CA ARG A 88 2.66 4.38 8.33
C ARG A 88 1.27 3.80 8.51
N ARG A 89 0.69 3.93 9.71
CA ARG A 89 -0.66 3.41 10.00
C ARG A 89 -1.72 4.06 9.12
N PHE A 90 -1.72 5.40 9.02
CA PHE A 90 -2.65 6.12 8.16
C PHE A 90 -2.48 5.73 6.70
N PHE A 91 -1.25 5.72 6.19
CA PHE A 91 -0.98 5.30 4.82
C PHE A 91 -1.48 3.88 4.52
N LEU A 92 -1.20 2.93 5.41
CA LEU A 92 -1.62 1.54 5.26
C LEU A 92 -3.14 1.38 5.34
N SER A 93 -3.80 2.14 6.20
CA SER A 93 -5.25 2.18 6.30
C SER A 93 -5.89 2.72 5.01
N ASP A 94 -5.40 3.86 4.52
CA ASP A 94 -5.96 4.53 3.34
C ASP A 94 -5.84 3.66 2.08
N ILE A 95 -4.68 3.02 1.85
CA ILE A 95 -4.53 2.15 0.68
C ILE A 95 -5.36 0.87 0.81
N TYR A 96 -5.50 0.30 2.01
CA TYR A 96 -6.37 -0.85 2.22
C TYR A 96 -7.83 -0.51 1.88
N ASP A 97 -8.35 0.58 2.44
CA ASP A 97 -9.72 1.02 2.23
C ASP A 97 -9.96 1.38 0.77
N TYR A 98 -9.02 2.07 0.12
CA TYR A 98 -9.08 2.35 -1.31
C TYR A 98 -9.17 1.05 -2.14
N LEU A 99 -8.29 0.08 -1.89
CA LEU A 99 -8.27 -1.17 -2.64
C LEU A 99 -9.55 -1.97 -2.41
N LYS A 100 -10.06 -2.04 -1.18
CA LYS A 100 -11.32 -2.71 -0.86
C LYS A 100 -12.52 -2.03 -1.51
N LEU A 101 -12.57 -0.71 -1.54
CA LEU A 101 -13.68 0.04 -2.13
C LEU A 101 -13.74 -0.13 -3.66
N ILE A 102 -12.59 -0.15 -4.33
CA ILE A 102 -12.52 -0.14 -5.79
C ILE A 102 -12.44 -1.53 -6.40
N TYR A 103 -11.80 -2.49 -5.71
CA TYR A 103 -11.48 -3.81 -6.25
C TYR A 103 -12.01 -4.98 -5.43
N GLY A 104 -12.49 -4.73 -4.20
CA GLY A 104 -12.94 -5.74 -3.26
C GLY A 104 -14.43 -6.08 -3.28
#